data_AF-A0A432S0Y8-F1
#
_entry.id   AF-A0A432S0Y8-F1
#
_cell.length_a   1.000
_cell.length_b   1.000
_cell.length_c   1.000
_cell.angle_alpha   90.00
_cell.angle_beta   90.00
_cell.angle_gamma   90.00
#
_symmetry.space_group_name_H-M   'P 1'
#
loop_
_entity.id
_entity.type
_entity.pdbx_description
1 polymer ?
#
loop_
_entity_poly.entity_id
_entity_poly.type
_entity_poly.pdbx_seq_one_letter_code
_entity_poly.pdbx_strand_id
1 'polypeptide(L)'
;MDNLLELAKEIVLEYGYLGIFLIAFSESIIQPIPPDPFISGGTVFGLNPLNASLVATVGSVLGAVVGYFLGKILGEPVFKKIFKEKWYTKGEIMFRKYGVFAVIVAGLTPIPFKVVCWLAGIFEMPLGGFVIASFLGRFPRFLFIAFFSKWLSSFFS
;
A
#
# COMPACT_ATOMS: atom_id res chain seq x y z
N MET A 1 0.42 4.27 21.02
CA MET A 1 -0.63 4.11 19.99
C MET A 1 -1.30 5.46 19.73
N ASP A 2 -1.26 6.37 20.70
CA ASP A 2 -1.83 7.72 20.66
C ASP A 2 -1.17 8.64 19.62
N ASN A 3 0.17 8.63 19.49
CA ASN A 3 0.87 9.48 18.51
C ASN A 3 0.51 9.20 17.04
N LEU A 4 0.15 7.95 16.69
CA LEU A 4 -0.21 7.62 15.31
C LEU A 4 -1.62 8.12 14.98
N LEU A 5 -2.52 8.06 15.95
CA LEU A 5 -3.87 8.59 15.84
C LEU A 5 -3.87 10.12 15.78
N GLU A 6 -3.01 10.79 16.55
CA GLU A 6 -2.83 12.25 16.47
C GLU A 6 -2.22 12.68 15.13
N LEU A 7 -1.16 12.03 14.68
CA LEU A 7 -0.57 12.31 13.36
C LEU A 7 -1.58 12.09 12.23
N ALA A 8 -2.37 11.02 12.31
CA ALA A 8 -3.42 10.76 11.33
C ALA A 8 -4.49 11.85 11.36
N LYS A 9 -4.90 12.32 12.55
CA LYS A 9 -5.84 13.44 12.69
C LYS A 9 -5.29 14.72 12.09
N GLU A 10 -4.08 15.13 12.45
CA GLU A 10 -3.45 16.35 11.94
C GLU A 10 -3.31 16.30 10.42
N ILE A 11 -2.74 15.22 9.88
CA ILE A 11 -2.54 15.08 8.43
C ILE A 11 -3.87 15.06 7.67
N VAL A 12 -4.88 14.36 8.19
CA VAL A 12 -6.18 14.26 7.52
C VAL A 12 -6.97 15.56 7.62
N LEU A 13 -6.98 16.22 8.78
CA LEU A 13 -7.73 17.46 8.97
C LEU A 13 -7.09 18.63 8.23
N GLU A 14 -5.76 18.64 8.10
CA GLU A 14 -5.02 19.71 7.44
C GLU A 14 -4.85 19.47 5.92
N TYR A 15 -4.57 18.23 5.50
CA TYR A 15 -4.24 17.90 4.10
C TYR A 15 -5.27 17.01 3.38
N GLY A 16 -6.22 16.41 4.10
CA GLY A 16 -7.31 15.60 3.52
C GLY A 16 -6.84 14.51 2.56
N TYR A 17 -7.31 14.57 1.31
CA TYR A 17 -6.95 13.61 0.26
C TYR A 17 -5.45 13.62 -0.06
N LEU A 18 -4.78 14.77 0.00
CA LEU A 18 -3.35 14.86 -0.30
C LEU A 18 -2.50 14.12 0.74
N GLY A 19 -2.89 14.20 2.02
CA GLY A 19 -2.24 13.45 3.09
C GLY A 19 -2.35 11.94 2.88
N ILE A 20 -3.54 11.46 2.52
CA ILE A 20 -3.78 10.04 2.19
C ILE A 20 -2.93 9.60 1.00
N PHE A 21 -2.85 10.42 -0.06
CA PHE A 21 -2.03 10.14 -1.23
C PHE A 21 -0.56 9.97 -0.86
N LEU A 22 0.02 10.94 -0.13
CA LEU A 22 1.44 10.96 0.20
C LEU A 22 1.84 9.80 1.10
N ILE A 23 1.02 9.45 2.09
CA ILE A 23 1.27 8.30 2.96
C ILE A 23 1.20 6.99 2.16
N ALA A 24 0.18 6.82 1.33
CA ALA A 24 0.05 5.61 0.52
C ALA A 24 1.21 5.46 -0.49
N PHE A 25 1.65 6.58 -1.07
CA PHE A 25 2.81 6.65 -1.96
C PHE A 25 4.11 6.28 -1.25
N SER A 26 4.43 6.92 -0.11
CA SER A 26 5.69 6.68 0.59
C SER A 26 5.76 5.28 1.23
N GLU A 27 4.63 4.75 1.70
CA GLU A 27 4.52 3.38 2.24
C GLU A 27 4.90 2.34 1.19
N SER A 28 4.40 2.48 -0.04
CA SER A 28 4.66 1.53 -1.12
C SER A 28 6.11 1.56 -1.63
N ILE A 29 6.88 2.60 -1.27
CA ILE A 29 8.30 2.74 -1.62
C ILE A 29 9.18 2.09 -0.55
N ILE A 30 9.14 2.60 0.69
CA ILE A 30 10.04 2.18 1.79
C ILE A 30 9.43 2.31 3.19
N GLN A 31 8.50 3.25 3.41
CA GLN A 31 8.09 3.66 4.74
C GLN A 31 7.21 2.58 5.44
N PRO A 32 7.31 2.38 6.77
CA PRO A 32 6.52 1.36 7.48
C PRO A 32 5.14 1.83 7.96
N ILE A 33 4.73 3.07 7.65
CA ILE A 33 3.46 3.62 8.12
C ILE A 33 2.33 3.15 7.20
N PRO A 34 1.35 2.38 7.70
CA PRO A 34 0.24 1.91 6.88
C PRO A 34 -0.70 3.08 6.51
N PRO A 35 -1.30 3.09 5.30
CA PRO A 35 -2.29 4.10 4.91
C PRO A 35 -3.66 3.88 5.58
N ASP A 36 -3.93 2.67 6.08
CA ASP A 36 -5.23 2.25 6.62
C ASP A 36 -5.80 3.20 7.70
N PRO A 37 -5.02 3.69 8.70
CA PRO A 37 -5.52 4.64 9.69
C PRO A 37 -5.89 6.01 9.11
N PHE A 38 -5.18 6.46 8.06
CA PHE A 38 -5.41 7.75 7.41
C PHE A 38 -6.66 7.70 6.53
N ILE A 39 -6.87 6.58 5.83
CA ILE A 39 -8.12 6.33 5.08
C ILE A 39 -9.29 6.30 6.06
N SER A 40 -9.17 5.51 7.13
CA SER A 40 -10.19 5.39 8.17
C SER A 40 -10.54 6.76 8.77
N GLY A 41 -9.55 7.48 9.31
CA GLY A 41 -9.72 8.82 9.87
C GLY A 41 -10.35 9.79 8.86
N GLY A 42 -9.84 9.83 7.63
CA GLY A 42 -10.41 10.63 6.54
C GLY A 42 -11.90 10.43 6.36
N THR A 43 -12.33 9.17 6.28
CA THR A 43 -13.74 8.87 6.08
C THR A 43 -14.62 9.16 7.29
N VAL A 44 -14.11 8.94 8.51
CA VAL A 44 -14.80 9.25 9.76
C VAL A 44 -14.98 10.77 9.93
N PHE A 45 -14.00 11.58 9.51
CA PHE A 45 -14.07 13.04 9.55
C PHE A 45 -14.78 13.67 8.35
N GLY A 46 -15.44 12.87 7.51
CA GLY A 46 -16.35 13.36 6.47
C GLY A 46 -15.84 13.32 5.04
N LEU A 47 -14.61 12.82 4.79
CA LEU A 47 -14.18 12.59 3.41
C LEU A 47 -15.05 11.51 2.75
N ASN A 48 -15.34 11.70 1.46
CA ASN A 48 -16.03 10.69 0.67
C ASN A 48 -15.20 9.38 0.63
N PRO A 49 -15.78 8.22 1.01
CA PRO A 49 -15.03 6.96 1.13
C PRO A 49 -14.52 6.42 -0.21
N LEU A 50 -15.25 6.64 -1.30
CA LEU A 50 -14.82 6.25 -2.64
C LEU A 50 -13.64 7.11 -3.11
N ASN A 51 -13.69 8.42 -2.87
CA ASN A 51 -12.58 9.30 -3.23
C ASN A 51 -11.34 9.01 -2.39
N ALA A 52 -11.50 8.76 -1.09
CA ALA A 52 -10.40 8.42 -0.19
C ALA A 52 -9.71 7.11 -0.62
N SER A 53 -10.49 6.08 -0.99
CA SER A 53 -9.94 4.81 -1.47
C SER A 53 -9.23 4.96 -2.82
N LEU A 54 -9.83 5.67 -3.78
CA LEU A 54 -9.22 5.93 -5.09
C LEU A 54 -7.91 6.69 -4.97
N VAL A 55 -7.88 7.77 -4.18
CA VAL A 55 -6.67 8.57 -3.97
C VAL A 55 -5.57 7.75 -3.31
N ALA A 56 -5.90 6.95 -2.28
CA ALA A 56 -4.95 6.02 -1.67
C ALA A 56 -4.43 4.99 -2.66
N THR A 57 -5.30 4.43 -3.51
CA THR A 57 -4.90 3.45 -4.53
C THR A 57 -3.95 4.08 -5.54
N VAL A 58 -4.26 5.26 -6.07
CA VAL A 58 -3.39 5.95 -7.03
C VAL A 58 -2.04 6.26 -6.41
N GLY A 59 -2.02 6.84 -5.19
CA GLY A 59 -0.78 7.09 -4.47
C GLY A 59 0.04 5.82 -4.26
N SER A 60 -0.60 4.75 -3.78
CA SER A 60 0.06 3.46 -3.57
C SER A 60 0.59 2.83 -4.86
N VAL A 61 -0.16 2.86 -5.97
CA VAL A 61 0.29 2.28 -7.25
C VAL A 61 1.47 3.08 -7.81
N LEU A 62 1.44 4.41 -7.72
CA LEU A 62 2.57 5.24 -8.14
C LEU A 62 3.82 4.97 -7.28
N GLY A 63 3.64 4.86 -5.96
CA GLY A 63 4.74 4.49 -5.05
C GLY A 63 5.26 3.07 -5.32
N ALA A 64 4.37 2.14 -5.66
CA ALA A 64 4.71 0.77 -6.02
C ALA A 64 5.53 0.71 -7.32
N VAL A 65 5.23 1.56 -8.31
CA VAL A 65 6.04 1.69 -9.53
C VAL A 65 7.44 2.20 -9.21
N VAL A 66 7.57 3.17 -8.30
CA VAL A 66 8.88 3.63 -7.82
C VAL A 66 9.63 2.48 -7.11
N GLY A 67 8.95 1.76 -6.20
CA GLY A 67 9.52 0.59 -5.53
C GLY A 67 9.96 -0.52 -6.50
N TYR A 68 9.18 -0.75 -7.56
CA TYR A 68 9.54 -1.68 -8.65
C TYR A 68 10.84 -1.27 -9.31
N PHE A 69 10.99 0.01 -9.70
CA PHE A 69 12.24 0.46 -10.33
C PHE A 69 13.42 0.43 -9.37
N LEU A 70 13.20 0.75 -8.09
CA LEU A 70 14.24 0.59 -7.07
C LEU A 70 14.69 -0.87 -6.95
N GLY A 71 13.76 -1.82 -6.90
CA GLY A 71 14.09 -3.24 -6.89
C GLY A 71 14.85 -3.67 -8.15
N LYS A 72 14.40 -3.21 -9.33
CA LYS A 72 15.04 -3.53 -10.62
C LYS A 72 16.47 -3.00 -10.71
N ILE A 73 16.73 -1.78 -10.21
CA ILE A 73 18.04 -1.12 -10.30
C ILE A 73 18.99 -1.58 -9.20
N LEU A 74 18.50 -1.70 -7.96
CA LEU A 74 19.34 -1.98 -6.79
C LEU A 74 19.53 -3.49 -6.54
N GLY A 75 18.62 -4.32 -7.05
CA GLY A 75 18.72 -5.77 -7.04
C GLY A 75 18.60 -6.43 -5.66
N GLU A 76 18.85 -7.74 -5.66
CA GLU A 76 18.78 -8.62 -4.49
C GLU A 76 19.69 -8.19 -3.31
N PRO A 77 20.97 -7.80 -3.50
CA PRO A 77 21.85 -7.49 -2.37
C PRO A 77 21.34 -6.34 -1.50
N VAL A 78 20.87 -5.25 -2.14
CA VAL A 78 20.33 -4.09 -1.44
C VAL A 78 18.99 -4.41 -0.80
N PHE A 79 18.14 -5.16 -1.51
CA PHE A 79 16.88 -5.64 -0.97
C PHE A 79 17.07 -6.44 0.33
N LYS A 80 17.99 -7.41 0.34
CA LYS A 80 18.26 -8.24 1.53
C LYS A 80 18.77 -7.41 2.71
N LYS A 81 19.54 -6.35 2.45
CA LYS A 81 20.01 -5.41 3.47
C LYS A 81 18.87 -4.58 4.08
N ILE A 82 17.93 -4.11 3.26
CA ILE A 82 16.82 -3.24 3.70
C ILE A 82 15.70 -4.07 4.36
N PHE A 83 15.27 -5.16 3.72
CA PHE A 83 14.07 -5.89 4.13
C PHE A 83 14.36 -7.18 4.90
N LYS A 84 15.58 -7.72 4.85
CA LYS A 84 16.01 -9.04 5.35
C LYS A 84 15.77 -10.19 4.36
N GLU A 85 16.72 -11.12 4.33
CA GLU A 85 16.72 -12.29 3.43
C GLU A 85 15.47 -13.16 3.52
N LYS A 86 14.87 -13.32 4.72
CA LYS A 86 13.63 -14.09 4.88
C LYS A 86 12.48 -13.64 3.97
N TRP A 87 12.41 -12.35 3.64
CA TRP A 87 11.38 -11.81 2.76
C TRP A 87 11.69 -12.06 1.30
N TYR A 88 12.97 -12.14 0.95
CA TYR A 88 13.40 -12.53 -0.39
C TYR A 88 12.97 -13.98 -0.67
N THR A 89 13.32 -14.93 0.20
CA THR A 89 12.98 -16.34 0.02
C THR A 89 11.47 -16.59 -0.02
N LYS A 90 10.70 -15.96 0.89
CA LYS A 90 9.23 -16.05 0.86
C LYS A 90 8.65 -15.46 -0.42
N GLY A 91 9.19 -14.31 -0.84
CA GLY A 91 8.85 -13.64 -2.08
C GLY A 91 9.07 -14.53 -3.29
N GLU A 92 10.28 -15.08 -3.43
CA GLU A 92 10.66 -15.96 -4.52
C GLU A 92 9.71 -17.15 -4.65
N ILE A 93 9.39 -17.84 -3.54
CA ILE A 93 8.43 -18.95 -3.53
C ILE A 93 7.05 -18.50 -4.02
N MET A 94 6.60 -17.33 -3.55
CA MET A 94 5.29 -16.78 -3.91
C MET A 94 5.22 -16.37 -5.39
N PHE A 95 6.25 -15.69 -5.90
CA PHE A 95 6.34 -15.28 -7.30
C PHE A 95 6.51 -16.48 -8.24
N ARG A 96 7.30 -17.49 -7.87
CA ARG A 96 7.40 -18.75 -8.65
C ARG A 96 6.08 -19.50 -8.73
N LYS A 97 5.29 -19.50 -7.65
CA LYS A 97 4.03 -20.24 -7.59
C LYS A 97 2.86 -19.50 -8.26
N TYR A 98 2.78 -18.19 -8.08
CA TYR A 98 1.59 -17.41 -8.46
C TYR A 98 1.85 -16.33 -9.51
N GLY A 99 3.11 -16.03 -9.85
CA GLY A 99 3.46 -15.00 -10.83
C GLY A 99 2.79 -13.66 -10.53
N VAL A 100 2.03 -13.14 -11.50
CA VAL A 100 1.26 -11.89 -11.36
C VAL A 100 0.28 -11.92 -10.19
N PHE A 101 -0.34 -13.06 -9.92
CA PHE A 101 -1.31 -13.19 -8.82
C PHE A 101 -0.68 -13.03 -7.44
N ALA A 102 0.65 -13.24 -7.32
CA ALA A 102 1.37 -12.97 -6.08
C ALA A 102 1.18 -11.52 -5.61
N VAL A 103 1.14 -10.57 -6.55
CA VAL A 103 0.98 -9.14 -6.26
C VAL A 103 -0.44 -8.83 -5.77
N ILE A 104 -1.45 -9.45 -6.38
CA ILE A 104 -2.87 -9.26 -5.98
C ILE A 104 -3.07 -9.79 -4.55
N VAL A 105 -2.63 -11.02 -4.29
CA VAL A 105 -2.75 -11.66 -2.97
C VAL A 105 -1.99 -10.87 -1.91
N ALA A 106 -0.79 -10.37 -2.24
CA ALA A 106 -0.03 -9.53 -1.32
C ALA A 106 -0.71 -8.19 -1.03
N GLY A 107 -1.35 -7.57 -2.02
CA GLY A 107 -2.08 -6.30 -1.83
C GLY A 107 -3.27 -6.43 -0.89
N LEU A 108 -3.94 -7.58 -0.91
CA LEU A 108 -5.10 -7.90 -0.08
C LEU A 108 -4.74 -8.35 1.35
N THR A 109 -3.56 -8.92 1.54
CA THR A 109 -3.12 -9.48 2.83
C THR A 109 -2.34 -8.45 3.65
N PRO A 110 -2.14 -8.67 4.97
CA PRO A 110 -1.32 -7.78 5.81
C PRO A 110 0.20 -7.92 5.53
N ILE A 111 0.58 -8.40 4.34
CA ILE A 111 1.97 -8.47 3.90
C ILE A 111 2.44 -7.04 3.57
N PRO A 112 3.66 -6.64 3.97
CA PRO A 112 4.21 -5.34 3.61
C PRO A 112 4.27 -5.19 2.08
N PHE A 113 3.43 -4.31 1.51
CA PHE A 113 3.24 -4.27 0.07
C PHE A 113 4.52 -3.85 -0.68
N LYS A 114 5.28 -2.90 -0.12
CA LYS A 114 6.60 -2.48 -0.62
C LYS A 114 7.59 -3.62 -0.87
N VAL A 115 7.55 -4.69 -0.07
CA VAL A 115 8.43 -5.86 -0.25
C VAL A 115 8.12 -6.52 -1.60
N VAL A 116 6.84 -6.64 -1.93
CA VAL A 116 6.39 -7.25 -3.18
C VAL A 116 6.64 -6.33 -4.36
N CYS A 117 6.53 -5.01 -4.19
CA CYS A 117 6.89 -4.04 -5.23
C CYS A 117 8.35 -4.16 -5.64
N TRP A 118 9.27 -4.20 -4.67
CA TRP A 118 10.70 -4.37 -4.96
C TRP A 118 11.00 -5.72 -5.61
N LEU A 119 10.42 -6.81 -5.09
CA LEU A 119 10.61 -8.15 -5.64
C LEU A 119 10.10 -8.28 -7.08
N ALA A 120 8.97 -7.65 -7.41
CA ALA A 120 8.46 -7.61 -8.78
C ALA A 120 9.47 -6.95 -9.74
N GLY A 121 10.19 -5.92 -9.26
CA GLY A 121 11.28 -5.28 -9.98
C GLY A 121 12.51 -6.17 -10.14
N ILE A 122 12.94 -6.82 -9.05
CA ILE A 122 14.09 -7.74 -9.03
C ILE A 122 13.86 -8.92 -9.98
N PHE A 123 12.63 -9.46 -10.02
CA PHE A 123 12.26 -10.56 -10.90
C PHE A 123 11.80 -10.11 -12.30
N GLU A 124 12.00 -8.84 -12.64
CA GLU A 124 11.71 -8.25 -13.95
C GLU A 124 10.30 -8.54 -14.48
N MET A 125 9.32 -8.54 -13.59
CA MET A 125 7.93 -8.77 -13.95
C MET A 125 7.45 -7.72 -14.95
N PRO A 126 6.65 -8.06 -15.98
CA PRO A 126 6.12 -7.08 -16.93
C PRO A 126 5.37 -5.95 -16.22
N LEU A 127 5.81 -4.69 -16.44
CA LEU A 127 5.33 -3.53 -15.70
C LEU A 127 3.81 -3.35 -15.80
N GLY A 128 3.22 -3.55 -16.98
CA GLY A 128 1.77 -3.45 -17.18
C GLY A 128 0.99 -4.45 -16.31
N GLY A 129 1.45 -5.71 -16.27
CA GLY A 129 0.86 -6.74 -15.40
C GLY A 129 1.01 -6.40 -13.91
N PHE A 130 2.16 -5.86 -13.51
CA PHE A 130 2.40 -5.43 -12.14
C PHE A 130 1.49 -4.27 -11.72
N VAL A 131 1.31 -3.25 -12.56
CA VAL A 131 0.45 -2.09 -12.28
C VAL A 131 -1.00 -2.51 -12.14
N ILE A 132 -1.51 -3.33 -13.06
CA ILE A 132 -2.89 -3.84 -13.02
C ILE A 132 -3.09 -4.70 -11.76
N ALA A 133 -2.16 -5.61 -11.46
CA ALA A 133 -2.24 -6.45 -10.27
C ALA A 133 -2.16 -5.63 -8.97
N SER A 134 -1.33 -4.59 -8.94
CA SER A 134 -1.23 -3.67 -7.80
C SER A 134 -2.54 -2.92 -7.57
N PHE A 135 -3.15 -2.42 -8.64
CA PHE A 135 -4.45 -1.77 -8.57
C PHE A 135 -5.53 -2.73 -8.05
N LEU A 136 -5.62 -3.93 -8.62
CA LEU A 136 -6.60 -4.96 -8.22
C LEU A 136 -6.37 -5.49 -6.81
N GLY A 137 -5.13 -5.51 -6.32
CA GLY A 137 -4.83 -5.91 -4.95
C GLY A 137 -5.11 -4.82 -3.91
N ARG A 138 -4.84 -3.56 -4.25
CA ARG A 138 -4.90 -2.44 -3.29
C ARG A 138 -6.27 -1.78 -3.24
N PHE A 139 -6.93 -1.61 -4.38
CA PHE A 139 -8.22 -0.92 -4.46
C PHE A 139 -9.30 -1.60 -3.59
N PRO A 140 -9.53 -2.93 -3.66
CA PRO A 140 -10.58 -3.56 -2.86
C PRO A 140 -10.32 -3.45 -1.36
N ARG A 141 -9.06 -3.56 -0.94
CA ARG A 141 -8.68 -3.40 0.47
C ARG A 141 -8.96 -1.99 0.99
N PHE A 142 -8.51 -0.97 0.25
CA PHE A 142 -8.73 0.43 0.65
C PHE A 142 -10.20 0.82 0.60
N LEU A 143 -10.94 0.30 -0.38
CA LEU A 143 -12.39 0.47 -0.47
C LEU A 143 -13.09 -0.15 0.74
N PHE A 144 -12.72 -1.39 1.09
CA PHE A 144 -13.24 -2.07 2.27
C PHE A 144 -12.99 -1.25 3.54
N ILE A 145 -11.76 -0.80 3.77
CA ILE A 145 -11.41 0.02 4.94
C ILE A 145 -12.24 1.32 4.96
N ALA A 146 -12.29 2.06 3.85
CA ALA A 146 -12.99 3.34 3.76
C ALA A 146 -14.49 3.22 4.06
N PHE A 147 -15.16 2.24 3.47
CA PHE A 147 -16.59 2.02 3.68
C PHE A 147 -16.88 1.42 5.05
N PHE A 148 -16.07 0.47 5.50
CA PHE A 148 -16.23 -0.15 6.81
C PHE A 148 -16.06 0.86 7.94
N SER A 149 -15.05 1.73 7.86
CA SER A 149 -14.83 2.80 8.85
C SER A 149 -15.99 3.78 8.92
N LYS A 150 -16.51 4.21 7.76
CA LYS A 150 -17.68 5.10 7.70
C LYS A 150 -18.96 4.46 8.22
N TRP A 151 -19.18 3.19 7.90
CA TRP A 151 -20.32 2.44 8.42
C TRP A 151 -20.21 2.27 9.93
N LEU A 152 -19.03 1.92 10.44
CA LEU A 152 -18.78 1.77 11.86
C LEU A 152 -19.02 3.08 12.63
N SER A 153 -18.59 4.23 12.09
CA SER A 153 -18.81 5.52 12.76
C SER A 153 -20.28 5.86 12.96
N SER A 154 -21.18 5.40 12.08
CA SER A 154 -22.63 5.67 12.23
C SER A 154 -23.28 5.02 13.46
N PHE A 155 -22.65 4.04 14.10
CA PHE A 155 -23.16 3.45 15.36
C PHE A 155 -22.78 4.26 16.60
N PHE A 156 -21.77 5.11 16.49
CA PHE A 156 -21.23 5.91 17.60
C PHE A 156 -21.54 7.41 17.44
N SER A 157 -22.33 7.78 16.42
CA SER A 157 -22.74 9.16 16.11
C SER A 157 -24.12 9.47 16.66
#